data_AF-A0AAD1VRN3-F1
#
_entry.id   AF-A0AAD1VRN3-F1
#
_cell.length_a   1.000
_cell.length_b   1.000
_cell.length_c   1.000
_cell.angle_alpha   90.00
_cell.angle_beta   90.00
_cell.angle_gamma   90.00
#
_symmetry.space_group_name_H-M   'P 1'
#
loop_
_entity.id
_entity.type
_entity.pdbx_description
1 polymer ?
#
loop_
_entity_poly.entity_id
_entity_poly.type
_entity_poly.pdbx_seq_one_letter_code
_entity_poly.pdbx_strand_id
1 'polypeptide(L)'
;MEKTYSLTAHYDEFQEVKYVSKYNSSSTLSNGFNIQVNPKKQAKTIPRWSRRETCLLSGLVFAAGLCIILGCMLVLKYLSLEQDGQCLDGCQERKAFMRASKFISNNIDPTISPCNDFYSFACGGWMKKHRIPTDKLIYGTIAAIGEHNEEKLQHLLLQPVRRKHRHSAERKAKEFFRSCLNMRDIDRLGAKPMLQVIEDCGGWDLPENPRTRWDFNELLYKTQAIYSTAAFFSMTVNLDDKNASRYVIRVSDL
;
A
#
# COMPACT_ATOMS: atom_id res chain seq x y z
N MET A 1 -10.36 -9.61 -25.59
CA MET A 1 -9.65 -8.34 -25.37
C MET A 1 -9.22 -8.28 -23.92
N GLU A 2 -8.03 -8.81 -23.65
CA GLU A 2 -7.42 -8.78 -22.32
C GLU A 2 -6.87 -7.38 -22.06
N LYS A 3 -7.30 -6.76 -20.95
CA LYS A 3 -6.67 -5.55 -20.45
C LYS A 3 -5.36 -5.97 -19.79
N THR A 4 -4.25 -5.63 -20.41
CA THR A 4 -2.91 -5.73 -19.85
C THR A 4 -2.84 -4.93 -18.55
N TYR A 5 -2.66 -5.62 -17.43
CA TYR A 5 -2.40 -5.00 -16.14
C TYR A 5 -1.00 -4.38 -16.17
N SER A 6 -0.95 -3.05 -16.19
CA SER A 6 0.31 -2.31 -16.13
C SER A 6 0.83 -2.25 -14.69
N LEU A 7 1.99 -2.86 -14.44
CA LEU A 7 2.66 -2.93 -13.14
C LEU A 7 3.29 -1.58 -12.69
N THR A 8 3.22 -0.52 -13.51
CA THR A 8 3.84 0.78 -13.21
C THR A 8 2.99 1.71 -12.34
N ALA A 9 1.72 1.40 -12.10
CA ALA A 9 0.79 2.33 -11.45
C ALA A 9 0.84 2.34 -9.90
N HIS A 10 1.65 1.50 -9.25
CA HIS A 10 1.61 1.36 -7.79
C HIS A 10 2.88 1.81 -7.04
N TYR A 11 3.68 2.67 -7.66
CA TYR A 11 4.82 3.32 -7.00
C TYR A 11 4.44 4.48 -6.05
N ASP A 12 3.15 4.82 -5.99
CA ASP A 12 2.63 6.05 -5.38
C ASP A 12 2.77 6.14 -3.85
N GLU A 13 3.11 5.04 -3.18
CA GLU A 13 3.00 4.92 -1.73
C GLU A 13 4.34 4.62 -1.03
N PHE A 14 5.44 4.47 -1.78
CA PHE A 14 6.77 4.05 -1.27
C PHE A 14 7.57 5.14 -0.52
N GLN A 15 6.96 6.28 -0.16
CA GLN A 15 7.70 7.42 0.43
C GLN A 15 7.03 8.07 1.64
N GLU A 16 5.88 7.58 2.12
CA GLU A 16 5.20 8.16 3.30
C GLU A 16 5.26 7.26 4.53
N VAL A 17 6.44 6.74 4.89
CA VAL A 17 6.73 6.44 6.31
C VAL A 17 7.30 7.71 6.94
N LYS A 18 6.40 8.66 7.24
CA LYS A 18 6.74 9.86 8.03
C LYS A 18 6.79 9.47 9.50
N TYR A 19 7.96 9.67 10.08
CA TYR A 19 8.18 9.78 11.53
C TYR A 19 7.17 10.76 12.14
N VAL A 20 6.38 10.29 13.11
CA VAL A 20 5.48 11.14 13.91
C VAL A 20 6.32 11.88 14.94
N SER A 21 6.58 13.16 14.70
CA SER A 21 7.03 14.11 15.72
C SER A 21 5.83 14.89 16.23
N LYS A 22 5.56 14.79 17.53
CA LYS A 22 4.59 15.58 18.29
C LYS A 22 4.92 17.07 18.14
N TYR A 23 3.98 17.87 17.65
CA TYR A 23 3.83 19.26 18.10
C TYR A 23 2.35 19.67 18.10
N ASN A 24 1.83 19.90 19.31
CA ASN A 24 0.61 20.62 19.58
C ASN A 24 0.88 22.11 19.38
N SER A 25 0.00 22.81 18.67
CA SER A 25 -0.29 24.21 18.95
C SER A 25 -1.59 24.64 18.25
N SER A 26 -2.65 24.75 19.04
CA SER A 26 -3.77 25.64 18.76
C SER A 26 -3.27 27.08 18.73
N SER A 27 -3.69 27.86 17.73
CA SER A 27 -3.64 29.32 17.82
C SER A 27 -4.84 29.93 17.10
N THR A 28 -5.84 30.24 17.92
CA THR A 28 -6.89 31.22 17.67
C THR A 28 -6.27 32.60 17.47
N LEU A 29 -6.54 33.25 16.33
CA LEU A 29 -6.20 34.66 16.13
C LEU A 29 -7.20 35.55 16.88
N SER A 30 -6.72 36.29 17.87
CA SER A 30 -7.38 37.45 18.45
C SER A 30 -6.55 38.69 18.11
N ASN A 31 -7.02 39.53 17.20
CA ASN A 31 -6.45 40.85 16.96
C ASN A 31 -7.26 41.89 17.72
N GLY A 32 -6.72 42.35 18.86
CA GLY A 32 -7.11 43.60 19.49
C GLY A 32 -6.16 44.71 19.04
N PHE A 33 -6.67 45.67 18.27
CA PHE A 33 -5.95 46.92 17.99
C PHE A 33 -6.82 48.08 18.48
N ASN A 34 -6.35 48.73 19.56
CA ASN A 34 -6.94 49.94 20.13
C ASN A 34 -6.38 51.15 19.37
N ILE A 35 -7.24 51.91 18.70
CA ILE A 35 -6.88 53.22 18.16
C ILE A 35 -7.66 54.27 18.95
N GLN A 36 -6.95 55.04 19.77
CA GLN A 36 -7.47 56.30 20.30
C GLN A 36 -7.41 57.38 19.21
N VAL A 37 -8.55 58.03 18.96
CA VAL A 37 -8.63 59.23 18.11
C VAL A 37 -9.32 60.34 18.88
N ASN A 38 -8.58 61.43 19.10
CA ASN A 38 -9.03 62.71 19.66
C ASN A 38 -9.82 63.50 18.58
N PRO A 39 -10.96 64.15 18.85
CA PRO A 39 -11.85 64.61 17.81
C PRO A 39 -11.60 66.08 17.47
N LYS A 40 -11.09 66.36 16.26
CA LYS A 40 -11.32 67.65 15.59
C LYS A 40 -11.36 67.45 14.08
N LYS A 41 -12.57 67.49 13.49
CA LYS A 41 -12.86 68.14 12.20
C LYS A 41 -14.36 68.14 11.91
N GLN A 42 -14.77 69.24 11.27
CA GLN A 42 -16.13 69.72 11.07
C GLN A 42 -17.02 68.74 10.31
N ALA A 43 -18.26 68.58 10.78
CA ALA A 43 -19.30 67.83 10.12
C ALA A 43 -19.73 68.53 8.83
N LYS A 44 -19.54 67.89 7.67
CA LYS A 44 -20.33 68.17 6.47
C LYS A 44 -21.55 67.25 6.49
N THR A 45 -22.72 67.87 6.49
CA THR A 45 -24.04 67.23 6.47
C THR A 45 -24.20 66.31 5.25
N ILE A 46 -24.41 65.02 5.50
CA ILE A 46 -24.78 64.02 4.47
C ILE A 46 -26.29 64.15 4.23
N PRO A 47 -26.78 64.12 2.98
CA PRO A 47 -28.22 64.17 2.71
C PRO A 47 -28.93 62.96 3.34
N ARG A 48 -30.06 63.22 3.99
CA ARG A 48 -30.89 62.22 4.68
C ARG A 48 -31.76 61.50 3.65
N TRP A 49 -31.29 60.37 3.17
CA TRP A 49 -31.99 59.54 2.17
C TRP A 49 -33.23 58.87 2.78
N SER A 50 -34.27 58.69 1.96
CA SER A 50 -35.49 58.01 2.38
C SER A 50 -35.23 56.51 2.58
N ARG A 51 -35.92 55.88 3.56
CA ARG A 51 -35.77 54.45 3.90
C ARG A 51 -35.94 53.52 2.69
N ARG A 52 -36.72 53.96 1.69
CA ARG A 52 -36.90 53.26 0.41
C ARG A 52 -35.65 53.30 -0.48
N GLU A 53 -34.95 54.43 -0.54
CA GLU A 53 -33.75 54.60 -1.36
C GLU A 53 -32.55 53.85 -0.76
N THR A 54 -32.44 53.80 0.57
CA THR A 54 -31.41 53.01 1.25
C THR A 54 -31.60 51.50 1.02
N CYS A 55 -32.84 51.00 1.04
CA CYS A 55 -33.13 49.59 0.71
C CYS A 55 -32.83 49.27 -0.76
N LEU A 56 -33.15 50.17 -1.68
CA LEU A 56 -32.89 49.98 -3.11
C LEU A 56 -31.38 49.98 -3.41
N LEU A 57 -30.62 50.92 -2.83
CA LEU A 57 -29.17 50.93 -2.96
C LEU A 57 -28.53 49.69 -2.32
N SER A 58 -28.98 49.26 -1.14
CA SER A 58 -28.44 48.04 -0.52
C SER A 58 -28.73 46.79 -1.37
N GLY A 59 -29.92 46.72 -1.98
CA GLY A 59 -30.29 45.63 -2.88
C GLY A 59 -29.45 45.61 -4.15
N LEU A 60 -29.18 46.78 -4.74
CA LEU A 60 -28.30 46.92 -5.91
C LEU A 60 -26.86 46.54 -5.61
N VAL A 61 -26.32 46.94 -4.45
CA VAL A 61 -24.96 46.57 -4.04
C VAL A 61 -24.86 45.06 -3.79
N PHE A 62 -25.88 44.45 -3.19
CA PHE A 62 -25.89 42.99 -2.97
C PHE A 62 -26.00 42.22 -4.29
N ALA A 63 -26.85 42.68 -5.22
CA ALA A 63 -26.99 42.09 -6.55
C ALA A 63 -25.69 42.21 -7.36
N ALA A 64 -25.04 43.39 -7.33
CA ALA A 64 -23.75 43.59 -7.98
C ALA A 64 -22.67 42.67 -7.36
N GLY A 65 -22.63 42.54 -6.03
CA GLY A 65 -21.74 41.62 -5.34
C GLY A 65 -21.95 40.16 -5.73
N LEU A 66 -23.20 39.71 -5.82
CA LEU A 66 -23.54 38.35 -6.27
C LEU A 66 -23.11 38.12 -7.73
N CYS A 67 -23.32 39.10 -8.62
CA CYS A 67 -22.87 39.01 -10.00
C CYS A 67 -21.33 38.92 -10.11
N ILE A 68 -20.60 39.65 -9.28
CA ILE A 68 -19.13 39.57 -9.23
C ILE A 68 -18.69 38.19 -8.73
N ILE A 69 -19.31 37.67 -7.67
CA ILE A 69 -18.98 36.32 -7.13
C ILE A 69 -19.26 35.24 -8.17
N LEU A 70 -20.42 35.29 -8.84
CA LEU A 70 -20.78 34.34 -9.89
C LEU A 70 -19.84 34.47 -11.11
N GLY A 71 -19.47 35.69 -11.48
CA GLY A 71 -18.48 35.97 -12.52
C GLY A 71 -17.11 35.40 -12.15
N CYS A 72 -16.64 35.61 -10.93
CA CYS A 72 -15.39 35.04 -10.43
C CYS A 72 -15.44 33.52 -10.39
N MET A 73 -16.54 32.90 -9.95
CA MET A 73 -16.72 31.45 -9.96
C MET A 73 -16.74 30.88 -11.38
N LEU A 74 -17.36 31.57 -12.33
CA LEU A 74 -17.37 31.17 -13.75
C LEU A 74 -16.00 31.33 -14.40
N VAL A 75 -15.28 32.42 -14.10
CA VAL A 75 -13.90 32.63 -14.56
C VAL A 75 -12.96 31.59 -13.94
N LEU A 76 -13.08 31.30 -12.64
CA LEU A 76 -12.31 30.24 -11.97
C LEU A 76 -12.61 28.87 -12.57
N LYS A 77 -13.88 28.58 -12.90
CA LYS A 77 -14.27 27.34 -13.57
C LYS A 77 -13.73 27.27 -15.00
N TYR A 78 -13.74 28.39 -15.73
CA TYR A 78 -13.19 28.47 -17.10
C TYR A 78 -11.67 28.30 -17.10
N LEU A 79 -10.95 29.00 -16.21
CA LEU A 79 -9.50 28.85 -16.01
C LEU A 79 -9.14 27.42 -15.56
N SER A 80 -9.96 26.79 -14.72
CA SER A 80 -9.76 25.40 -14.31
C SER A 80 -9.98 24.41 -15.46
N LEU A 81 -10.98 24.66 -16.32
CA LEU A 81 -11.25 23.84 -17.50
C LEU A 81 -10.16 23.95 -18.57
N GLU A 82 -9.57 25.14 -18.74
CA GLU A 82 -8.47 25.37 -19.69
C GLU A 82 -7.15 24.73 -19.21
N GLN A 83 -6.95 24.64 -17.90
CA GLN A 83 -5.78 24.00 -17.29
C GLN A 83 -5.86 22.46 -17.26
N ASP A 84 -7.06 21.88 -17.28
CA ASP A 84 -7.26 20.42 -17.31
C ASP A 84 -7.02 19.81 -18.71
N GLY A 85 -7.26 20.55 -19.79
CA GLY A 85 -7.21 20.02 -21.16
C GLY A 85 -5.79 19.73 -21.71
N GLN A 86 -4.78 20.47 -21.25
CA GLN A 86 -3.39 20.34 -21.73
C GLN A 86 -2.47 19.53 -20.80
N CYS A 87 -2.89 19.28 -19.57
CA CYS A 87 -2.08 18.54 -18.60
C CYS A 87 -2.45 17.05 -18.50
N LEU A 88 -3.58 16.57 -19.02
CA LEU A 88 -4.04 15.22 -18.68
C LEU A 88 -3.14 14.08 -19.20
N ASP A 89 -2.58 14.20 -20.41
CA ASP A 89 -1.73 13.13 -20.99
C ASP A 89 -0.26 13.21 -20.53
N GLY A 90 0.27 14.41 -20.25
CA GLY A 90 1.67 14.61 -19.83
C GLY A 90 1.91 14.70 -18.33
N CYS A 91 0.87 14.93 -17.51
CA CYS A 91 1.01 15.10 -16.07
C CYS A 91 1.29 13.78 -15.34
N GLN A 92 0.72 12.66 -15.83
CA GLN A 92 1.01 11.35 -15.26
C GLN A 92 2.47 10.93 -15.53
N GLU A 93 2.95 11.14 -16.76
CA GLU A 93 4.34 10.88 -17.13
C GLU A 93 5.32 11.77 -16.36
N ARG A 94 5.02 13.07 -16.22
CA ARG A 94 5.85 14.00 -15.45
C ARG A 94 5.91 13.62 -13.97
N LYS A 95 4.79 13.21 -13.37
CA LYS A 95 4.76 12.72 -11.98
C LYS A 95 5.58 11.44 -11.81
N ALA A 96 5.44 10.48 -12.73
CA ALA A 96 6.22 9.25 -12.71
C ALA A 96 7.72 9.53 -12.85
N PHE A 97 8.10 10.40 -13.78
CA PHE A 97 9.50 10.81 -13.98
C PHE A 97 10.08 11.49 -12.74
N MET A 98 9.36 12.43 -12.13
CA MET A 98 9.80 13.11 -10.91
C MET A 98 9.98 12.13 -9.75
N ARG A 99 9.10 11.13 -9.61
CA ARG A 99 9.23 10.09 -8.59
C ARG A 99 10.44 9.20 -8.83
N ALA A 100 10.63 8.73 -10.07
CA ALA A 100 11.79 7.93 -10.44
C ALA A 100 13.10 8.68 -10.22
N SER A 101 13.16 9.95 -10.65
CA SER A 101 14.32 10.83 -10.45
C SER A 101 14.63 11.00 -8.96
N LYS A 102 13.61 11.28 -8.12
CA LYS A 102 13.78 11.40 -6.67
C LYS A 102 14.26 10.10 -6.03
N PHE A 103 13.70 8.96 -6.43
CA PHE A 103 14.11 7.65 -5.94
C PHE A 103 15.58 7.36 -6.26
N ILE A 104 16.00 7.57 -7.51
CA ILE A 104 17.38 7.38 -7.95
C ILE A 104 18.32 8.32 -7.19
N SER A 105 18.00 9.63 -7.17
CA SER A 105 18.83 10.64 -6.51
C SER A 105 19.00 10.38 -5.01
N ASN A 106 18.00 9.79 -4.35
CA ASN A 106 18.08 9.46 -2.93
C ASN A 106 18.98 8.25 -2.62
N ASN A 107 19.25 7.40 -3.60
CA ASN A 107 20.02 6.16 -3.44
C ASN A 107 21.47 6.27 -3.93
N ILE A 108 21.76 7.25 -4.78
CA ILE A 108 23.11 7.53 -5.28
C ILE A 108 24.01 8.08 -4.15
N ASP A 109 25.25 7.64 -4.13
CA ASP A 109 26.35 8.20 -3.34
C ASP A 109 27.35 8.94 -4.25
N PRO A 110 27.23 10.28 -4.37
CA PRO A 110 28.02 11.04 -5.32
C PRO A 110 29.50 11.17 -4.94
N THR A 111 29.91 10.71 -3.74
CA THR A 111 31.31 10.72 -3.32
C THR A 111 32.14 9.62 -3.97
N ILE A 112 31.49 8.63 -4.60
CA ILE A 112 32.14 7.50 -5.27
C ILE A 112 32.19 7.77 -6.77
N SER A 113 33.34 7.56 -7.40
CA SER A 113 33.45 7.64 -8.86
C SER A 113 32.71 6.47 -9.51
N PRO A 114 31.73 6.70 -10.40
CA PRO A 114 30.99 5.63 -11.08
C PRO A 114 31.88 4.77 -11.98
N CYS A 115 33.01 5.30 -12.44
CA CYS A 115 33.99 4.55 -13.26
C CYS A 115 34.83 3.56 -12.44
N ASN A 116 34.87 3.72 -11.11
CA ASN A 116 35.66 2.88 -10.22
C ASN A 116 34.80 1.82 -9.53
N ASP A 117 33.65 2.22 -8.98
CA ASP A 117 32.69 1.33 -8.33
C ASP A 117 31.26 1.85 -8.57
N PHE A 118 30.65 1.35 -9.65
CA PHE A 118 29.29 1.75 -10.01
C PHE A 118 28.25 1.28 -8.99
N TYR A 119 28.49 0.17 -8.28
CA TYR A 119 27.55 -0.36 -7.28
C TYR A 119 27.49 0.57 -6.07
N SER A 120 28.64 0.93 -5.49
CA SER A 120 28.69 1.86 -4.37
C SER A 120 28.22 3.26 -4.77
N PHE A 121 28.51 3.72 -5.99
CA PHE A 121 27.95 4.96 -6.52
C PHE A 121 26.42 4.92 -6.63
N ALA A 122 25.85 3.87 -7.23
CA ALA A 122 24.41 3.82 -7.50
C ALA A 122 23.56 3.46 -6.26
N CYS A 123 24.11 2.67 -5.34
CA CYS A 123 23.38 2.07 -4.21
C CYS A 123 23.91 2.52 -2.83
N GLY A 124 25.06 3.19 -2.75
CA GLY A 124 25.70 3.56 -1.48
C GLY A 124 24.81 4.43 -0.58
N GLY A 125 24.01 5.32 -1.16
CA GLY A 125 23.03 6.12 -0.43
C GLY A 125 21.90 5.27 0.17
N TRP A 126 21.47 4.22 -0.53
CA TRP A 126 20.48 3.27 0.00
C TRP A 126 21.05 2.47 1.17
N MET A 127 22.26 1.92 1.02
CA MET A 127 22.93 1.11 2.05
C MET A 127 23.19 1.90 3.34
N LYS A 128 23.55 3.19 3.22
CA LYS A 128 23.73 4.09 4.38
C LYS A 128 22.44 4.29 5.17
N LYS A 129 21.28 4.28 4.50
CA LYS A 129 19.96 4.54 5.11
C LYS A 129 19.26 3.26 5.58
N HIS A 130 19.54 2.13 4.95
CA HIS A 130 18.84 0.87 5.18
C HIS A 130 19.82 -0.20 5.65
N ARG A 131 19.99 -0.29 6.96
CA ARG A 131 20.70 -1.41 7.59
C ARG A 131 19.85 -2.66 7.49
N ILE A 132 20.49 -3.82 7.43
CA ILE A 132 19.81 -5.11 7.45
C ILE A 132 19.09 -5.26 8.80
N PRO A 133 17.75 -5.42 8.82
CA PRO A 133 16.99 -5.68 10.05
C PRO A 133 17.43 -6.98 10.74
N THR A 134 17.18 -7.10 12.05
CA THR A 134 17.66 -8.25 12.85
C THR A 134 16.99 -9.57 12.49
N ASP A 135 15.80 -9.52 11.90
CA ASP A 135 15.01 -10.65 11.43
C ASP A 135 15.36 -11.06 9.98
N LYS A 136 16.36 -10.41 9.36
CA LYS A 136 16.69 -10.61 7.95
C LYS A 136 18.17 -10.91 7.74
N LEU A 137 18.44 -11.81 6.80
CA LEU A 137 19.81 -12.11 6.38
C LEU A 137 20.28 -11.19 5.24
N ILE A 138 19.34 -10.79 4.38
CA ILE A 138 19.59 -9.95 3.20
C ILE A 138 18.51 -8.88 3.15
N TYR A 139 18.91 -7.64 2.91
CA TYR A 139 17.97 -6.55 2.72
C TYR A 139 18.37 -5.70 1.51
N GLY A 140 17.39 -5.42 0.66
CA GLY A 140 17.55 -4.73 -0.62
C GLY A 140 16.22 -4.17 -1.09
N THR A 141 16.22 -3.44 -2.20
CA THR A 141 15.00 -2.80 -2.73
C THR A 141 13.86 -3.79 -2.99
N ILE A 142 14.16 -5.00 -3.48
CA ILE A 142 13.12 -6.02 -3.74
C ILE A 142 12.48 -6.48 -2.41
N ALA A 143 13.27 -6.67 -1.36
CA ALA A 143 12.75 -7.03 -0.05
C ALA A 143 11.88 -5.91 0.54
N ALA A 144 12.31 -4.66 0.42
CA ALA A 144 11.53 -3.50 0.86
C ALA A 144 10.20 -3.36 0.10
N ILE A 145 10.19 -3.62 -1.21
CA ILE A 145 8.95 -3.68 -2.00
C ILE A 145 8.05 -4.83 -1.54
N GLY A 146 8.64 -5.99 -1.25
CA GLY A 146 7.94 -7.15 -0.71
C GLY A 146 7.21 -6.85 0.59
N GLU A 147 7.88 -6.23 1.56
CA GLU A 147 7.28 -5.81 2.84
C GLU A 147 6.09 -4.87 2.65
N HIS A 148 6.22 -3.87 1.78
CA HIS A 148 5.13 -2.93 1.49
C HIS A 148 3.92 -3.62 0.87
N ASN A 149 4.17 -4.58 -0.03
CA ASN A 149 3.11 -5.38 -0.61
C ASN A 149 2.45 -6.30 0.43
N GLU A 150 3.23 -6.85 1.35
CA GLU A 150 2.73 -7.66 2.46
C GLU A 150 1.83 -6.85 3.39
N GLU A 151 2.21 -5.63 3.75
CA GLU A 151 1.38 -4.72 4.56
C GLU A 151 0.03 -4.44 3.89
N LYS A 152 0.04 -4.16 2.58
CA LYS A 152 -1.19 -3.97 1.79
C LYS A 152 -2.05 -5.23 1.75
N LEU A 153 -1.43 -6.38 1.49
CA LEU A 153 -2.14 -7.66 1.46
C LEU A 153 -2.76 -7.96 2.82
N GLN A 154 -2.03 -7.74 3.92
CA GLN A 154 -2.54 -7.86 5.28
C GLN A 154 -3.76 -6.96 5.49
N HIS A 155 -3.67 -5.68 5.11
CA HIS A 155 -4.79 -4.75 5.21
C HIS A 155 -6.02 -5.26 4.43
N LEU A 156 -5.83 -5.70 3.17
CA LEU A 156 -6.90 -6.22 2.33
C LEU A 156 -7.53 -7.51 2.90
N LEU A 157 -6.73 -8.40 3.47
CA LEU A 157 -7.19 -9.67 4.05
C LEU A 157 -7.97 -9.47 5.35
N LEU A 158 -7.63 -8.44 6.14
CA LEU A 158 -8.35 -8.11 7.37
C LEU A 158 -9.73 -7.49 7.11
N GLN A 159 -9.92 -6.81 5.99
CA GLN A 159 -11.21 -6.20 5.62
C GLN A 159 -12.36 -7.23 5.52
N PRO A 160 -13.62 -6.82 5.73
CA PRO A 160 -14.79 -7.67 5.55
C PRO A 160 -14.86 -8.30 4.15
N VAL A 161 -15.45 -9.49 4.05
CA VAL A 161 -15.70 -10.13 2.75
C VAL A 161 -16.71 -9.31 1.97
N ARG A 162 -16.33 -8.85 0.78
CA ARG A 162 -17.21 -8.04 -0.08
C ARG A 162 -18.11 -8.90 -0.96
N ARG A 163 -17.60 -10.03 -1.46
CA ARG A 163 -18.39 -10.96 -2.28
C ARG A 163 -19.45 -11.69 -1.46
N LYS A 164 -20.71 -11.61 -1.93
CA LYS A 164 -21.87 -12.25 -1.29
C LYS A 164 -21.85 -13.78 -1.35
N HIS A 165 -21.17 -14.36 -2.35
CA HIS A 165 -21.13 -15.82 -2.54
C HIS A 165 -20.40 -16.54 -1.39
N ARG A 166 -21.06 -17.53 -0.79
CA ARG A 166 -20.57 -18.27 0.39
C ARG A 166 -19.25 -19.00 0.14
N HIS A 167 -19.00 -19.51 -1.06
CA HIS A 167 -17.76 -20.22 -1.39
C HIS A 167 -16.80 -19.39 -2.26
N SER A 168 -16.88 -18.07 -2.18
CA SER A 168 -15.99 -17.20 -2.96
C SER A 168 -14.52 -17.37 -2.57
N ALA A 169 -13.62 -17.21 -3.55
CA ALA A 169 -12.17 -17.25 -3.32
C ALA A 169 -11.71 -16.19 -2.31
N GLU A 170 -12.32 -15.00 -2.34
CA GLU A 170 -12.06 -13.93 -1.37
C GLU A 170 -12.33 -14.40 0.07
N ARG A 171 -13.49 -15.05 0.29
CA ARG A 171 -13.84 -15.55 1.62
C ARG A 171 -12.83 -16.59 2.11
N LYS A 172 -12.54 -17.60 1.28
CA LYS A 172 -11.59 -18.66 1.63
C LYS A 172 -10.22 -18.09 1.99
N ALA A 173 -9.69 -17.17 1.19
CA ALA A 173 -8.40 -16.52 1.48
C ALA A 173 -8.41 -15.74 2.80
N LYS A 174 -9.47 -14.96 3.06
CA LYS A 174 -9.60 -14.16 4.29
C LYS A 174 -9.81 -15.02 5.53
N GLU A 175 -10.60 -16.09 5.44
CA GLU A 175 -10.84 -17.02 6.56
C GLU A 175 -9.57 -17.83 6.86
N PHE A 176 -8.85 -18.29 5.84
CA PHE A 176 -7.54 -18.95 5.99
C PHE A 176 -6.50 -18.03 6.66
N PHE A 177 -6.45 -16.76 6.24
CA PHE A 177 -5.57 -15.77 6.88
C PHE A 177 -5.94 -15.58 8.36
N ARG A 178 -7.23 -15.46 8.69
CA ARG A 178 -7.70 -15.33 10.08
C ARG A 178 -7.40 -16.57 10.92
N SER A 179 -7.46 -17.78 10.36
CA SER A 179 -7.08 -18.99 11.10
C SER A 179 -5.60 -19.02 11.45
N CYS A 180 -4.72 -18.46 10.60
CA CYS A 180 -3.29 -18.32 10.90
C CYS A 180 -3.02 -17.36 12.06
N LEU A 181 -3.80 -16.27 12.17
CA LEU A 181 -3.63 -15.27 13.23
C LEU A 181 -4.24 -15.66 14.59
N ASN A 182 -5.06 -16.72 14.63
CA ASN A 182 -5.79 -17.10 15.83
C ASN A 182 -4.93 -17.95 16.78
N MET A 183 -4.01 -17.30 17.47
CA MET A 183 -3.10 -17.94 18.43
C MET A 183 -3.84 -18.71 19.53
N ARG A 184 -5.02 -18.25 19.96
CA ARG A 184 -5.81 -18.94 21.00
C ARG A 184 -6.25 -20.34 20.57
N ASP A 185 -6.72 -20.50 19.33
CA ASP A 185 -7.11 -21.80 18.82
C ASP A 185 -5.90 -22.68 18.53
N ILE A 186 -4.80 -22.10 18.03
CA ILE A 186 -3.53 -22.80 17.82
C ILE A 186 -3.02 -23.37 19.15
N ASP A 187 -2.92 -22.55 20.20
CA ASP A 187 -2.44 -22.96 21.52
C ASP A 187 -3.35 -24.00 22.18
N ARG A 188 -4.67 -23.87 22.01
CA ARG A 188 -5.65 -24.85 22.53
C ARG A 188 -5.49 -26.22 21.86
N LEU A 189 -5.23 -26.25 20.56
CA LEU A 189 -5.04 -27.50 19.80
C LEU A 189 -3.68 -28.13 20.11
N GLY A 190 -2.65 -27.31 20.32
CA GLY A 190 -1.29 -27.76 20.59
C GLY A 190 -0.77 -28.69 19.49
N ALA A 191 -0.05 -29.74 19.88
CA ALA A 191 0.51 -30.70 18.93
C ALA A 191 -0.51 -31.68 18.33
N LYS A 192 -1.78 -31.69 18.80
CA LYS A 192 -2.76 -32.72 18.43
C LYS A 192 -2.98 -32.87 16.92
N PRO A 193 -3.10 -31.80 16.11
CA PRO A 193 -3.27 -31.95 14.66
C PRO A 193 -2.07 -32.62 14.00
N MET A 194 -0.85 -32.33 14.47
CA MET A 194 0.36 -32.97 13.95
C MET A 194 0.47 -34.43 14.39
N LEU A 195 0.09 -34.76 15.62
CA LEU A 195 0.06 -36.15 16.09
C LEU A 195 -0.93 -37.00 15.31
N GLN A 196 -2.07 -36.44 14.87
CA GLN A 196 -3.00 -37.13 13.98
C GLN A 196 -2.36 -37.43 12.62
N VAL A 197 -1.64 -36.48 12.03
CA VAL A 197 -0.90 -36.70 10.78
C VAL A 197 0.17 -37.80 10.93
N ILE A 198 0.90 -37.79 12.05
CA ILE A 198 1.92 -38.82 12.33
C ILE A 198 1.28 -40.20 12.47
N GLU A 199 0.16 -40.30 13.21
CA GLU A 199 -0.58 -41.55 13.38
C GLU A 199 -1.17 -42.03 12.04
N ASP A 200 -1.74 -41.13 11.25
CA ASP A 200 -2.22 -41.41 9.90
C ASP A 200 -1.08 -41.95 9.01
N CYS A 201 0.15 -41.52 9.23
CA CYS A 201 1.34 -42.02 8.54
C CYS A 201 1.91 -43.34 9.11
N GLY A 202 1.26 -43.96 10.09
CA GLY A 202 1.69 -45.23 10.71
C GLY A 202 2.62 -45.08 11.93
N GLY A 203 2.72 -43.86 12.46
CA GLY A 203 3.49 -43.52 13.65
C GLY A 203 4.93 -43.08 13.35
N TRP A 204 5.62 -42.63 14.40
CA TRP A 204 7.06 -42.35 14.39
C TRP A 204 7.74 -43.32 15.35
N ASP A 205 8.80 -43.99 14.89
CA ASP A 205 9.60 -44.88 15.73
C ASP A 205 10.47 -44.06 16.71
N LEU A 206 9.85 -43.70 17.84
CA LEU A 206 10.52 -43.01 18.94
C LEU A 206 11.00 -44.07 19.94
N PRO A 207 12.18 -43.88 20.57
CA PRO A 207 12.70 -44.84 21.56
C PRO A 207 11.72 -45.18 22.69
N GLU A 208 10.82 -44.24 23.01
CA GLU A 208 9.84 -44.34 24.09
C GLU A 208 8.55 -45.08 23.70
N ASN A 209 8.31 -45.31 22.40
CA ASN A 209 7.12 -46.01 21.91
C ASN A 209 7.42 -46.80 20.61
N PRO A 210 7.99 -48.02 20.72
CA PRO A 210 8.39 -48.84 19.56
C PRO A 210 7.20 -49.49 18.82
N ARG A 211 5.97 -48.95 18.97
CA ARG A 211 4.76 -49.47 18.32
C ARG A 211 4.54 -48.78 16.98
N THR A 212 5.47 -48.95 16.07
CA THR A 212 5.31 -48.50 14.68
C THR A 212 4.77 -49.62 13.82
N ARG A 213 3.71 -49.33 13.05
CA ARG A 213 3.08 -50.23 12.06
C ARG A 213 3.00 -49.55 10.71
N TRP A 214 4.03 -48.79 10.34
CA TRP A 214 4.03 -48.09 9.06
C TRP A 214 4.36 -49.06 7.92
N ASP A 215 3.59 -48.97 6.85
CA ASP A 215 3.91 -49.55 5.55
C ASP A 215 4.65 -48.50 4.73
N PHE A 216 5.80 -48.86 4.15
CA PHE A 216 6.62 -47.93 3.41
C PHE A 216 5.86 -47.30 2.22
N ASN A 217 5.08 -48.09 1.48
CA ASN A 217 4.37 -47.59 0.30
C ASN A 217 3.22 -46.67 0.70
N GLU A 218 2.49 -47.02 1.75
CA GLU A 218 1.41 -46.19 2.29
C GLU A 218 1.95 -44.88 2.86
N LEU A 219 3.04 -44.93 3.63
CA LEU A 219 3.73 -43.75 4.15
C LEU A 219 4.19 -42.86 2.99
N LEU A 220 4.89 -43.43 2.00
CA LEU A 220 5.38 -42.70 0.83
C LEU A 220 4.24 -42.03 0.05
N TYR A 221 3.13 -42.75 -0.15
CA TYR A 221 1.92 -42.21 -0.78
C TYR A 221 1.33 -41.05 0.04
N LYS A 222 1.13 -41.23 1.35
CA LYS A 222 0.56 -40.20 2.22
C LYS A 222 1.43 -38.96 2.25
N THR A 223 2.74 -39.11 2.44
CA THR A 223 3.66 -37.97 2.48
C THR A 223 3.68 -37.24 1.13
N GLN A 224 3.81 -37.95 0.01
CA GLN A 224 3.96 -37.29 -1.29
C GLN A 224 2.64 -36.78 -1.88
N ALA A 225 1.59 -37.60 -1.87
CA ALA A 225 0.35 -37.29 -2.60
C ALA A 225 -0.70 -36.55 -1.75
N ILE A 226 -0.73 -36.77 -0.44
CA ILE A 226 -1.73 -36.16 0.44
C ILE A 226 -1.16 -34.92 1.12
N TYR A 227 0.04 -35.03 1.69
CA TYR A 227 0.68 -33.93 2.43
C TYR A 227 1.71 -33.14 1.60
N SER A 228 1.88 -33.46 0.32
CA SER A 228 2.78 -32.75 -0.61
C SER A 228 4.21 -32.58 -0.09
N THR A 229 4.70 -33.58 0.64
CA THR A 229 6.03 -33.62 1.28
C THR A 229 6.87 -34.70 0.61
N ALA A 230 7.95 -34.28 -0.04
CA ALA A 230 8.92 -35.17 -0.67
C ALA A 230 9.94 -35.64 0.38
N ALA A 231 10.04 -36.96 0.59
CA ALA A 231 10.96 -37.57 1.56
C ALA A 231 12.28 -38.06 0.94
N PHE A 232 12.20 -38.67 -0.25
CA PHE A 232 13.37 -39.24 -0.95
C PHE A 232 13.61 -38.58 -2.30
N PHE A 233 12.52 -38.36 -3.05
CA PHE A 233 12.51 -37.72 -4.35
C PHE A 233 11.29 -36.82 -4.43
N SER A 234 11.40 -35.75 -5.20
CA SER A 234 10.27 -34.92 -5.58
C SER A 234 9.60 -35.50 -6.81
N MET A 235 8.27 -35.55 -6.80
CA MET A 235 7.46 -35.93 -7.95
C MET A 235 6.54 -34.78 -8.30
N THR A 236 6.61 -34.30 -9.54
CA THR A 236 5.80 -33.18 -10.01
C THR A 236 5.28 -33.44 -11.42
N VAL A 237 4.15 -32.83 -11.75
CA VAL A 237 3.60 -32.87 -13.11
C VAL A 237 3.99 -31.58 -13.81
N ASN A 238 4.80 -31.68 -14.85
CA ASN A 238 5.31 -30.54 -15.61
C ASN A 238 4.96 -30.67 -17.10
N LEU A 239 5.12 -29.59 -17.85
CA LEU A 239 5.10 -29.65 -19.31
C LEU A 239 6.26 -30.50 -19.81
N ASP A 240 6.02 -31.26 -20.87
CA ASP A 240 7.08 -32.00 -21.56
C ASP A 240 8.00 -31.02 -22.29
N ASP A 241 9.29 -31.03 -21.95
CA ASP A 241 10.30 -30.15 -22.55
C ASP A 241 10.40 -30.36 -24.07
N LYS A 242 10.03 -31.54 -24.57
CA LYS A 242 9.99 -31.86 -26.00
C LYS A 242 8.64 -31.53 -26.65
N ASN A 243 7.58 -31.38 -25.87
CA ASN A 243 6.23 -31.10 -26.36
C ASN A 243 5.36 -30.38 -25.33
N ALA A 244 5.34 -29.04 -25.39
CA ALA A 244 4.59 -28.20 -24.47
C ALA A 244 3.05 -28.38 -24.52
N SER A 245 2.50 -29.21 -25.43
CA SER A 245 1.07 -29.57 -25.42
C SER A 245 0.75 -30.77 -24.51
N ARG A 246 1.75 -31.38 -23.86
CA ARG A 246 1.60 -32.56 -23.01
C ARG A 246 2.21 -32.32 -21.62
N TYR A 247 1.68 -33.06 -20.65
CA TYR A 247 2.24 -33.13 -19.31
C TYR A 247 2.96 -34.45 -19.10
N VAL A 248 4.04 -34.43 -18.33
CA VAL A 248 4.83 -35.60 -17.93
C VAL A 248 5.10 -35.57 -16.43
N ILE A 249 5.24 -36.75 -15.85
CA ILE A 249 5.72 -36.89 -14.47
C ILE A 249 7.23 -36.69 -14.48
N ARG A 250 7.71 -35.71 -13.70
CA ARG A 250 9.13 -35.48 -13.46
C ARG A 250 9.45 -35.96 -12.06
N VAL A 251 10.46 -36.84 -11.97
CA VAL A 251 11.07 -37.27 -10.70
C VAL A 251 12.42 -36.60 -10.60
N SER A 252 12.73 -36.01 -9.45
CA SER A 252 14.01 -35.34 -9.20
C SER A 252 14.46 -35.56 -7.77
N ASP A 253 15.76 -35.54 -7.56
CA ASP A 253 16.34 -35.56 -6.21
C ASP A 253 15.91 -34.31 -5.42
N LEU A 254 16.01 -34.37 -4.09
CA LEU A 254 15.66 -33.29 -3.16
C LEU A 254 16.67 -32.14 -3.15
#